data_AF-A0A218Q9P5-F1
#
_entry.id   AF-A0A218Q9P5-F1
#
_cell.length_a   1.000
_cell.length_b   1.000
_cell.length_c   1.000
_cell.angle_alpha   90.00
_cell.angle_beta   90.00
_cell.angle_gamma   90.00
#
_symmetry.space_group_name_H-M   'P 1'
#
loop_
_entity.id
_entity.type
_entity.pdbx_description
1 polymer ?
#
loop_
_entity_poly.entity_id
_entity_poly.type
_entity_poly.pdbx_seq_one_letter_code
_entity_poly.pdbx_strand_id
1 'polypeptide(L)' 'MFSLRDYQQDLVSKTFAAWSSGIRKVLLQLSTGGGKTIIFAFVASQFTDQGEGVLVVAHREELIIQANEAMVD' A
#
# COMPACT_ATOMS: atom_id res chain seq x y z
N MET A 1 0.84 9.72 10.70
CA MET A 1 1.94 8.87 10.14
C MET A 1 2.12 7.54 10.89
N PHE A 2 1.54 6.47 10.37
CA PHE A 2 1.71 5.11 10.93
C PHE A 2 3.13 4.60 10.69
N SER A 3 3.83 4.20 11.75
CA SER A 3 5.07 3.43 11.59
C SER A 3 4.73 2.02 11.15
N LEU A 4 5.27 1.58 10.01
CA LEU A 4 5.15 0.20 9.57
C LEU A 4 5.84 -0.73 10.59
N ARG A 5 5.24 -1.89 10.82
CA ARG A 5 5.92 -2.99 11.53
C ARG A 5 6.98 -3.61 10.63
N ASP A 6 8.00 -4.26 11.19
CA ASP A 6 9.11 -4.83 10.43
C ASP A 6 8.68 -5.70 9.25
N TYR A 7 7.68 -6.57 9.45
CA TYR A 7 7.15 -7.42 8.37
C TYR A 7 6.41 -6.64 7.28
N GLN A 8 5.79 -5.51 7.63
CA GLN A 8 5.12 -4.63 6.66
C GLN A 8 6.16 -3.85 5.86
N GLN A 9 7.19 -3.33 6.54
CA GLN A 9 8.32 -2.66 5.91
C GLN A 9 9.06 -3.59 4.94
N ASP A 10 9.32 -4.83 5.33
CA ASP A 10 9.93 -5.85 4.46
C ASP A 10 9.09 -6.12 3.21
N LEU A 11 7.77 -6.29 3.36
CA LEU A 11 6.86 -6.48 2.24
C LEU A 11 6.85 -5.28 1.28
N VAL A 12 6.77 -4.05 1.83
CA VAL A 12 6.83 -2.82 1.04
C VAL A 12 8.16 -2.71 0.29
N SER A 13 9.28 -2.97 0.97
CA SER A 13 10.62 -2.90 0.37
C SER A 13 10.77 -3.90 -0.78
N LYS A 14 10.26 -5.14 -0.61
CA LYS A 14 10.24 -6.15 -1.67
C LYS A 14 9.38 -5.74 -2.86
N THR A 15 8.24 -5.09 -2.61
CA THR A 15 7.36 -4.57 -3.67
C THR A 15 8.06 -3.48 -4.47
N PHE A 16 8.68 -2.49 -3.82
CA PHE A 16 9.43 -1.45 -4.51
C PHE A 16 10.65 -2.00 -5.27
N ALA A 17 11.38 -2.94 -4.67
CA ALA A 17 12.50 -3.61 -5.33
C ALA A 17 12.06 -4.32 -6.61
N ALA A 18 10.94 -5.06 -6.59
CA ALA A 18 10.40 -5.72 -7.76
C ALA A 18 10.01 -4.73 -8.88
N TRP A 19 9.36 -3.61 -8.53
CA TRP A 19 9.06 -2.58 -9.51
C TRP A 19 10.31 -1.93 -10.10
N SER A 20 11.32 -1.63 -9.26
CA SER A 20 12.60 -1.06 -9.70
C SER A 20 13.38 -2.01 -10.62
N SER A 21 13.20 -3.32 -10.49
CA SER A 21 13.79 -4.33 -11.37
C SER A 21 12.95 -4.62 -12.63
N GLY A 22 11.92 -3.80 -12.91
CA GLY A 22 11.08 -3.92 -14.11
C GLY A 22 9.89 -4.90 -13.99
N ILE A 23 9.67 -5.54 -12.84
CA ILE A 23 8.52 -6.42 -12.64
C ILE A 23 7.27 -5.57 -12.41
N ARG A 24 6.47 -5.37 -13.45
CA ARG A 24 5.30 -4.45 -13.40
C ARG A 24 4.11 -4.98 -12.60
N LYS A 25 3.94 -6.30 -12.52
CA LYS A 25 2.79 -6.96 -11.87
C LYS A 25 3.25 -7.71 -10.62
N VAL A 26 2.90 -7.18 -9.46
CA VAL A 26 3.30 -7.74 -8.15
C VAL A 26 2.04 -8.15 -7.39
N LEU A 27 2.04 -9.37 -6.85
CA LEU A 27 1.01 -9.84 -5.92
C LEU A 27 1.60 -9.86 -4.50
N LEU A 28 1.11 -8.96 -3.64
CA LEU A 28 1.49 -8.93 -2.23
C LEU A 28 0.53 -9.82 -1.42
N GLN A 29 1.09 -10.82 -0.75
CA GLN A 29 0.32 -11.75 0.09
C GLN A 29 0.56 -11.47 1.58
N LEU A 30 -0.52 -11.42 2.35
CA LEU A 30 -0.50 -11.33 3.81
C LEU A 30 -1.78 -11.93 4.39
N SER A 31 -1.78 -12.38 5.64
CA SER A 31 -2.97 -12.90 6.33
C SER A 31 -4.03 -11.81 6.59
N THR A 32 -5.26 -12.22 6.90
CA THR A 32 -6.28 -11.30 7.47
C THR A 32 -5.78 -10.75 8.81
N GLY A 33 -6.11 -9.49 9.11
CA GLY A 33 -5.57 -8.80 10.30
C GLY A 33 -4.10 -8.36 10.22
N GLY A 34 -3.34 -8.79 9.21
CA GLY A 34 -1.94 -8.37 9.03
C GLY A 34 -1.73 -6.90 8.61
N GLY A 35 -2.81 -6.16 8.36
CA GLY A 35 -2.73 -4.74 7.98
C GLY A 35 -2.44 -4.52 6.50
N LYS A 36 -3.04 -5.33 5.60
CA LYS A 36 -2.99 -5.09 4.14
C LYS A 36 -3.46 -3.67 3.77
N THR A 37 -4.44 -3.14 4.51
CA THR A 37 -4.94 -1.76 4.33
C THR A 37 -3.85 -0.72 4.58
N ILE A 38 -3.14 -0.85 5.70
CA ILE A 38 -2.02 0.04 6.05
C ILE A 38 -0.90 -0.04 5.02
N ILE A 39 -0.56 -1.25 4.56
CA ILE A 39 0.48 -1.44 3.54
C ILE A 39 0.12 -0.73 2.23
N PHE A 40 -1.09 -0.93 1.70
CA PHE A 40 -1.42 -0.27 0.44
C PHE A 40 -1.57 1.25 0.60
N ALA A 41 -2.10 1.74 1.73
CA ALA A 41 -2.22 3.18 1.99
C ALA A 41 -0.83 3.85 2.06
N PHE A 42 0.12 3.20 2.74
CA PHE A 42 1.52 3.63 2.75
C PHE A 42 2.13 3.65 1.36
N VAL A 43 1.95 2.57 0.58
CA VAL A 43 2.49 2.50 -0.79
C VAL A 43 1.88 3.59 -1.66
N ALA A 44 0.56 3.79 -1.58
CA ALA A 44 -0.14 4.83 -2.32
C ALA A 44 0.36 6.23 -1.93
N SER A 45 0.60 6.50 -0.64
CA SER A 45 1.06 7.81 -0.19
C SER A 45 2.42 8.16 -0.77
N GLN A 46 3.33 7.19 -0.91
CA GLN A 46 4.64 7.42 -1.54
C GLN A 46 4.53 7.97 -2.96
N PHE A 47 3.51 7.58 -3.72
CA PHE A 47 3.26 8.07 -5.08
C PHE A 47 2.55 9.43 -5.06
N THR A 48 1.53 9.60 -4.22
CA THR A 48 0.82 10.89 -4.14
C THR A 48 1.70 12.01 -3.60
N ASP A 49 2.62 11.71 -2.67
CA ASP A 49 3.62 12.65 -2.15
C ASP A 49 4.60 13.12 -3.25
N GLN A 50 4.76 12.33 -4.31
CA GLN A 50 5.53 12.68 -5.51
C GLN A 50 4.67 13.36 -6.59
N GLY A 51 3.38 13.61 -6.31
CA GLY A 51 2.43 14.18 -7.27
C GLY A 51 1.94 13.19 -8.32
N GLU A 52 2.16 11.88 -8.12
CA GLU A 52 1.68 10.85 -9.03
C GLU A 52 0.26 10.39 -8.69
N GLY A 53 -0.50 10.00 -9.73
CA GLY A 53 -1.85 9.48 -9.57
C GLY A 53 -1.87 8.01 -9.17
N VAL A 54 -2.69 7.66 -8.18
CA VAL A 54 -2.91 6.28 -7.73
C VAL A 54 -4.37 5.88 -7.93
N LEU A 55 -4.61 4.70 -8.52
CA LEU A 55 -5.94 4.10 -8.63
C LEU A 55 -6.05 2.90 -7.69
N VAL A 56 -6.89 3.03 -6.66
CA VAL A 56 -7.25 1.93 -5.76
C VAL A 56 -8.59 1.35 -6.20
N VAL A 57 -8.64 0.04 -6.43
CA VAL A 57 -9.86 -0.67 -6.82
C VAL A 57 -10.20 -1.69 -5.75
N ALA A 58 -11.41 -1.59 -5.21
CA ALA A 58 -11.95 -2.55 -4.26
C ALA A 58 -13.42 -2.85 -4.60
N HIS A 59 -13.90 -4.03 -4.18
CA HIS A 59 -15.28 -4.43 -4.42
C HIS A 59 -16.28 -3.77 -3.45
N ARG A 60 -15.82 -3.32 -2.28
CA ARG A 60 -16.66 -2.70 -1.25
C ARG A 60 -16.20 -1.29 -0.99
N GLU A 61 -17.16 -0.36 -0.93
CA GLU A 61 -16.93 1.05 -0.66
C GLU A 61 -16.21 1.30 0.67
N GLU A 62 -16.55 0.53 1.72
CA GLU A 62 -15.90 0.60 3.04
C GLU A 62 -14.37 0.45 2.95
N LEU A 63 -13.86 -0.37 2.03
CA LEU A 63 -12.41 -0.56 1.86
C LEU A 63 -11.75 0.67 1.21
N ILE A 64 -12.49 1.39 0.37
CA ILE A 64 -12.06 2.66 -0.23
C ILE A 64 -12.10 3.78 0.80
N ILE A 65 -13.11 3.80 1.68
CA ILE A 65 -13.18 4.78 2.77
C ILE A 65 -12.01 4.58 3.74
N GLN A 66 -11.78 3.33 4.17
CA GLN A 66 -10.64 2.98 5.04
C GLN A 66 -9.27 3.30 4.39
N ALA A 67 -9.17 3.18 3.07
CA ALA A 67 -7.99 3.63 2.31
C ALA A 67 -7.71 5.11 2.54
N ASN A 68 -8.75 5.90 2.34
CA ASN A 68 -8.67 7.35 2.34
C ASN A 68 -8.35 7.86 3.75
N GLU A 69 -9.03 7.32 4.78
CA GLU A 69 -8.75 7.65 6.19
C GLU A 69 -7.29 7.41 6.56
N ALA A 70 -6.69 6.30 6.10
CA ALA A 70 -5.29 5.99 6.38
C ALA A 70 -4.28 6.92 5.66
N MET A 71 -4.73 7.71 4.66
CA MET A 71 -3.89 8.60 3.86
C MET A 71 -4.07 10.09 4.21
N VAL A 72 -5.17 10.47 4.89
CA VAL A 72 -5.51 11.87 5.20
C VAL A 72 -4.99 12.33 6.58
N ASP A 73 -4.45 11.41 7.40
CA ASP A 73 -3.81 11.66 8.72
C ASP A 73 -2.27 11.58 8.71
#